data_AF-A0A366EFP0-F1
#
_entry.id   AF-A0A366EFP0-F1
#
_cell.length_a   1.000
_cell.length_b   1.000
_cell.length_c   1.000
_cell.angle_alpha   90.00
_cell.angle_beta   90.00
_cell.angle_gamma   90.00
#
_symmetry.space_group_name_H-M   'P 1'
#
loop_
_entity.id
_entity.type
_entity.pdbx_description
1 polymer ?
#
loop_
_entity_poly.entity_id
_entity_poly.type
_entity_poly.pdbx_seq_one_letter_code
_entity_poly.pdbx_strand_id
1 'polypeptide(L)' 'MAKKFFKKIIYLGITCFIFKLLWSVTGGLWEVFVPWNYRTDLIAVIFVVPVLIVVSFLLSSLCFKVIRDTE' A
#
# COMPACT_ATOMS: atom_id res chain seq x y z
N MET A 1 3.74 26.81 7.88
CA MET A 1 4.22 25.86 6.84
C MET A 1 4.62 24.49 7.40
N ALA A 2 5.47 24.43 8.44
CA ALA A 2 5.95 23.18 9.03
C ALA A 2 4.85 22.17 9.45
N LYS A 3 3.77 22.63 10.10
CA LYS A 3 2.66 21.75 10.52
C LYS A 3 1.93 21.05 9.37
N LYS A 4 1.81 21.72 8.21
CA LYS A 4 1.18 21.15 6.99
C LYS A 4 2.12 20.16 6.29
N PHE A 5 3.42 20.42 6.33
CA PHE A 5 4.46 19.53 5.81
C PHE A 5 4.55 18.25 6.65
N PHE A 6 4.52 18.38 7.98
CA PHE A 6 4.55 17.25 8.91
C PHE A 6 3.35 16.29 8.71
N LYS A 7 2.14 16.83 8.52
CA LYS A 7 0.95 16.02 8.20
C LYS A 7 1.12 15.22 6.90
N LYS A 8 1.75 15.80 5.86
CA LYS A 8 2.03 15.08 4.60
C LYS A 8 3.04 13.95 4.79
N ILE A 9 4.07 14.16 5.61
CA ILE A 9 5.06 13.13 5.91
C ILE A 9 4.41 11.95 6.64
N ILE A 10 3.58 12.22 7.65
CA ILE A 10 2.86 11.16 8.37
C ILE A 10 1.93 10.41 7.42
N TYR A 11 1.21 11.12 6.54
CA TYR A 11 0.36 10.50 5.52
C TYR A 11 1.14 9.55 4.62
N LEU A 12 2.30 9.99 4.12
CA LEU A 12 3.19 9.15 3.32
C LEU A 12 3.71 7.96 4.13
N GLY A 13 4.12 8.16 5.38
CA GLY A 13 4.59 7.10 6.27
C GLY A 13 3.54 6.01 6.47
N ILE A 14 2.30 6.40 6.75
CA ILE A 14 1.16 5.48 6.90
C ILE A 14 0.86 4.77 5.57
N THR A 15 0.87 5.50 4.44
CA THR A 15 0.65 4.89 3.11
C THR A 15 1.72 3.84 2.79
N CYS A 16 3.00 4.15 3.04
CA CYS A 16 4.11 3.21 2.84
C CYS A 16 4.01 1.99 3.77
N PHE A 17 3.58 2.19 5.01
CA PHE A 17 3.37 1.10 5.96
C PHE A 17 2.25 0.15 5.49
N ILE A 18 1.11 0.72 5.08
CA ILE A 18 -0.01 -0.03 4.50
C ILE A 18 0.46 -0.80 3.26
N PHE A 19 1.18 -0.14 2.36
CA PHE A 19 1.72 -0.79 1.16
C PHE A 19 2.63 -1.97 1.50
N LYS A 20 3.54 -1.83 2.47
CA LYS A 20 4.40 -2.93 2.91
C LYS A 20 3.61 -4.12 3.44
N LEU A 21 2.56 -3.87 4.23
CA LEU A 21 1.70 -4.93 4.75
C LEU A 21 0.97 -5.66 3.62
N LEU A 22 0.34 -4.90 2.73
CA LEU A 22 -0.34 -5.45 1.55
C LEU A 22 0.61 -6.26 0.67
N TRP A 23 1.80 -5.72 0.38
CA TRP A 23 2.84 -6.40 -0.38
C TRP A 23 3.25 -7.73 0.27
N SER A 24 3.45 -7.74 1.59
CA SER A 24 3.82 -8.96 2.32
C SER A 24 2.72 -10.03 2.24
N VAL A 25 1.45 -9.64 2.40
CA VAL A 25 0.32 -10.57 2.31
C VAL A 25 0.16 -11.09 0.89
N THR A 26 0.23 -10.21 -0.11
CA THR A 26 0.13 -10.60 -1.51
C THR A 26 1.29 -11.48 -1.93
N GLY A 27 2.52 -11.23 -1.46
CA GLY A 27 3.68 -12.08 -1.69
C GLY A 27 3.50 -13.50 -1.13
N GLY A 28 3.02 -13.61 0.12
CA GLY A 28 2.73 -14.92 0.71
C GLY A 28 1.62 -15.69 -0.04
N LEU A 29 0.57 -15.00 -0.49
CA LEU A 29 -0.46 -15.61 -1.34
C LEU A 29 0.10 -15.98 -2.72
N TRP A 30 0.96 -15.15 -3.29
CA TRP A 30 1.56 -15.38 -4.60
C TRP A 30 2.40 -16.65 -4.61
N GLU A 31 3.23 -16.87 -3.60
CA GLU A 31 4.06 -18.07 -3.49
C GLU A 31 3.23 -19.37 -3.36
N VAL A 32 2.03 -19.29 -2.77
CA VAL A 32 1.13 -20.46 -2.61
C VAL A 32 0.35 -20.75 -3.90
N PHE A 33 -0.12 -19.72 -4.60
CA PHE A 33 -1.04 -19.88 -5.73
C PHE A 33 -0.37 -19.80 -7.10
N VAL A 34 0.81 -19.18 -7.20
CA VAL A 34 1.46 -18.91 -8.48
C VAL A 34 2.82 -19.62 -8.54
N PRO A 35 3.03 -20.51 -9.52
CA PRO A 35 4.32 -21.16 -9.68
C PRO A 35 5.41 -20.13 -10.01
N TRP A 36 6.58 -20.31 -9.39
CA TRP A 36 7.78 -19.51 -9.62
C TRP A 36 8.21 -19.60 -11.08
N ASN A 37 7.85 -18.58 -11.85
CA ASN A 37 8.17 -18.47 -13.27
C ASN A 37 8.33 -16.98 -13.62
N TYR A 38 9.34 -16.66 -14.43
CA TYR A 38 9.72 -15.27 -14.69
C TYR A 38 8.57 -14.45 -15.33
N ARG A 39 7.68 -15.11 -16.08
CA ARG A 39 6.53 -14.45 -16.73
C ARG A 39 5.48 -14.01 -15.71
N THR A 40 5.22 -14.84 -14.71
CA THR A 40 4.26 -14.53 -13.65
C THR A 40 4.81 -13.45 -12.74
N ASP A 41 6.10 -13.44 -12.44
CA ASP A 41 6.72 -12.39 -11.61
C ASP A 41 6.70 -11.02 -12.31
N LEU A 42 6.91 -10.97 -13.62
CA LEU A 42 6.74 -9.75 -14.41
C LEU A 42 5.28 -9.24 -14.36
N ILE A 43 4.30 -10.14 -14.44
CA ILE A 43 2.88 -9.78 -14.30
C ILE A 43 2.60 -9.25 -12.90
N ALA A 44 3.18 -9.85 -11.85
CA ALA A 44 3.06 -9.35 -10.49
C ALA A 44 3.58 -7.91 -10.39
N VAL A 45 4.77 -7.63 -10.92
CA VAL A 45 5.34 -6.29 -10.86
C VAL A 45 4.51 -5.28 -11.67
N ILE A 46 4.02 -5.66 -12.85
CA ILE A 46 3.31 -4.74 -13.75
C ILE A 46 1.87 -4.47 -13.29
N PHE A 47 1.16 -5.47 -12.75
CA PHE A 47 -0.26 -5.33 -12.40
C PHE A 47 -0.51 -5.25 -10.91
N VAL A 48 0.18 -6.07 -10.10
CA VAL A 48 -0.06 -6.13 -8.65
C VAL A 48 0.50 -4.87 -7.98
N VAL A 49 1.69 -4.39 -8.37
CA VAL A 49 2.26 -3.17 -7.76
C VAL A 49 1.36 -1.95 -7.94
N PRO A 50 0.88 -1.58 -9.15
CA PRO A 50 -0.01 -0.42 -9.30
C PRO A 50 -1.31 -0.56 -8.53
N VAL A 51 -1.91 -1.77 -8.52
CA VAL A 51 -3.13 -2.04 -7.75
C VAL A 51 -2.88 -1.82 -6.26
N LEU A 52 -1.79 -2.37 -5.73
CA LEU A 52 -1.41 -2.20 -4.33
C LEU A 52 -1.13 -0.75 -3.96
N ILE A 53 -0.53 0.03 -4.87
CA ILE A 53 -0.33 1.47 -4.66
C ILE A 53 -1.69 2.16 -4.50
N VAL A 54 -2.62 1.97 -5.45
CA VAL A 54 -3.94 2.61 -5.42
C VAL A 54 -4.70 2.24 -4.14
N VAL A 55 -4.72 0.95 -3.80
CA VAL A 55 -5.37 0.44 -2.58
C VAL A 55 -4.73 1.05 -1.34
N SER A 56 -3.40 1.16 -1.28
CA SER A 56 -2.69 1.76 -0.14
C SER A 56 -3.05 3.23 0.06
N PHE A 57 -3.16 4.00 -1.03
CA PHE A 57 -3.60 5.40 -0.95
C PHE A 57 -5.07 5.51 -0.50
N LEU A 58 -5.95 4.64 -0.98
CA LEU A 58 -7.36 4.61 -0.55
C LEU A 58 -7.48 4.29 0.95
N LEU A 59 -6.79 3.25 1.43
CA LEU A 59 -6.80 2.88 2.84
C LEU A 59 -6.18 3.97 3.73
N SER A 60 -5.08 4.59 3.29
CA SER A 60 -4.48 5.69 4.04
C SER A 60 -5.42 6.90 4.12
N SER A 61 -6.12 7.22 3.03
CA SER A 61 -7.13 8.28 3.00
C SER A 61 -8.29 7.99 3.97
N LEU A 62 -8.80 6.76 3.98
CA LEU A 62 -9.84 6.32 4.91
C LEU A 62 -9.36 6.41 6.36
N CYS A 63 -8.15 5.94 6.66
CA CYS A 63 -7.57 6.00 7.99
C CYS A 63 -7.47 7.46 8.48
N PHE A 64 -6.98 8.37 7.64
CA PHE A 64 -6.94 9.80 7.98
C PHE A 64 -8.32 10.44 8.11
N LYS A 65 -9.30 9.99 7.32
CA LYS A 65 -10.68 10.47 7.43
C LYS A 65 -11.26 10.08 8.78
N VAL A 66 -11.13 8.81 9.18
CA VAL A 66 -11.62 8.31 10.48
C VAL A 66 -10.93 9.02 11.64
N ILE A 67 -9.60 9.17 11.60
CA ILE A 67 -8.84 9.87 12.65
C ILE A 67 -9.34 11.31 12.81
N ARG A 68 -9.64 12.00 11.69
CA ARG A 68 -10.16 13.38 11.71
C ARG A 68 -11.63 13.50 12.10
N ASP A 69 -12.44 12.46 11.92
CA ASP A 69 -13.84 12.41 12.35
C ASP A 69 -13.97 12.09 13.85
N THR A 70 -12.91 11.54 14.44
CA THR A 70 -12.85 11.15 15.85
C THR A 70 -12.29 12.28 16.74
N GLU A 71 -11.68 13.33 16.15
CA GLU A 71 -11.26 14.58 16.83
C GLU A 71 -12.36 15.63 16.78
#